data_AF-A0A4Y6Q3K3-F1
#
_entry.id   AF-A0A4Y6Q3K3-F1
#
_cell.length_a   1.000
_cell.length_b   1.000
_cell.length_c   1.000
_cell.angle_alpha   90.00
_cell.angle_beta   90.00
_cell.angle_gamma   90.00
#
_symmetry.space_group_name_H-M   'P 1'
#
loop_
_entity.id
_entity.type
_entity.pdbx_description
1 polymer ?
#
loop_
_entity_poly.entity_id
_entity_poly.type
_entity_poly.pdbx_seq_one_letter_code
_entity_poly.pdbx_strand_id
1 'polypeptide(L)'
;MIDKPQDHLDAPSTGPVEAQQEDPSDDTFEPKAYFWGAWHLIKQDLFIFAWKLLADGARAVVSIATLLAIGVVLFVSLTGAMATKAGPIVGFERFVADLATPQFVIGAAGLLFCAWLIGLTLDVLALSGIWGTFAQGARGKPIRRFRTFFANLTTRFPAVLSLRITTLAAQGIVGLLGLMVLVGIWGATTGDGTFADSSVWVRALLWATPLTIMAGFAALVRLTMEVAAAPLIMERRALGDAIATAAELVTRRFAQVYRLVIVAAGLLLVPLFFYWGVLIFQNLTLDMPELAPLTGMLRLVGEVVLFVTTGAIAVAFYGALFVYYAVEMGMIDEIPGEKEKKDKAANPSFAARGPGAEQPCGPRSGPVRFDKHTTIEELLPVEYPNIMTVDEVLGTEPSEADAPLEADLPGLENDQTSEADAPLEADLPGLENDHVSDVADDERFDDISGDDVFDSTEDKDT
;
A
#
# COMPACT_ATOMS: atom_id res chain seq x y z
N MET A 1 8.32 -72.91 -38.40
CA MET A 1 8.93 -72.58 -37.10
C MET A 1 9.01 -71.06 -37.04
N ILE A 2 8.32 -70.49 -36.08
CA ILE A 2 8.00 -69.06 -36.00
C ILE A 2 9.07 -68.40 -35.13
N ASP A 3 9.87 -67.51 -35.72
CA ASP A 3 10.73 -66.59 -34.99
C ASP A 3 9.89 -65.39 -34.51
N LYS A 4 9.95 -65.12 -33.21
CA LYS A 4 9.44 -63.89 -32.59
C LYS A 4 10.56 -62.84 -32.59
N PRO A 5 10.31 -61.60 -33.05
CA PRO A 5 11.12 -60.46 -32.65
C PRO A 5 10.76 -60.02 -31.23
N GLN A 6 11.77 -59.68 -30.43
CA GLN A 6 11.64 -59.06 -29.13
C GLN A 6 11.29 -57.57 -29.32
N ASP A 7 10.13 -57.17 -28.79
CA ASP A 7 9.78 -55.76 -28.61
C ASP A 7 10.64 -55.16 -27.47
N HIS A 8 11.46 -54.18 -27.82
CA HIS A 8 12.04 -53.25 -26.86
C HIS A 8 10.96 -52.23 -26.47
N LEU A 9 10.44 -52.37 -25.25
CA LEU A 9 9.66 -51.35 -24.56
C LEU A 9 10.61 -50.23 -24.08
N ASP A 10 10.76 -49.19 -24.89
CA ASP A 10 11.26 -47.91 -24.40
C ASP A 10 10.10 -47.20 -23.68
N ALA A 11 10.16 -47.21 -22.35
CA ALA A 11 9.30 -46.39 -21.52
C ALA A 11 9.67 -44.89 -21.73
N PRO A 12 8.69 -43.98 -21.90
CA PRO A 12 8.99 -42.56 -21.88
C PRO A 12 9.44 -42.17 -20.48
N SER A 13 10.71 -41.80 -20.37
CA SER A 13 11.30 -41.09 -19.24
C SER A 13 10.49 -39.81 -19.00
N THR A 14 9.49 -39.90 -18.14
CA THR A 14 8.82 -38.76 -17.51
C THR A 14 9.65 -38.37 -16.31
N GLY A 15 10.82 -37.79 -16.57
CA GLY A 15 11.51 -37.01 -15.55
C GLY A 15 10.59 -35.85 -15.13
N PRO A 16 10.51 -35.52 -13.83
CA PRO A 16 9.84 -34.30 -13.43
C PRO A 16 10.63 -33.16 -14.07
N VAL A 17 9.97 -32.39 -14.93
CA VAL A 17 10.41 -31.04 -15.25
C VAL A 17 10.20 -30.26 -13.95
N GLU A 18 11.17 -30.37 -13.05
CA GLU A 18 11.46 -29.32 -12.10
C GLU A 18 11.69 -28.08 -12.97
N ALA A 19 10.64 -27.28 -13.12
CA ALA A 19 10.83 -25.87 -13.37
C ALA A 19 11.73 -25.41 -12.23
N GLN A 20 13.03 -25.27 -12.54
CA GLN A 20 13.94 -24.44 -11.79
C GLN A 20 13.32 -23.05 -11.83
N GLN A 21 12.44 -22.81 -10.86
CA GLN A 21 12.16 -21.50 -10.36
C GLN A 21 13.48 -21.08 -9.73
N GLU A 22 14.38 -20.56 -10.57
CA GLU A 22 15.50 -19.74 -10.11
C GLU A 22 14.87 -18.71 -9.19
N ASP A 23 15.03 -18.96 -7.89
CA ASP A 23 14.66 -18.01 -6.86
C ASP A 23 15.53 -16.79 -7.16
N PRO A 24 14.95 -15.68 -7.69
CA PRO A 24 15.75 -14.55 -8.11
C PRO A 24 16.52 -14.10 -6.88
N SER A 25 17.84 -14.23 -6.98
CA SER A 25 18.79 -14.03 -5.89
C SER A 25 18.40 -12.82 -5.03
N ASP A 26 18.39 -13.05 -3.71
CA ASP A 26 18.12 -12.10 -2.62
C ASP A 26 19.02 -10.83 -2.66
N ASP A 27 19.97 -10.79 -3.60
CA ASP A 27 20.90 -9.71 -3.91
C ASP A 27 20.34 -8.62 -4.85
N THR A 28 19.18 -8.81 -5.48
CA THR A 28 18.58 -7.81 -6.38
C THR A 28 17.45 -6.99 -5.76
N PHE A 29 17.04 -7.30 -4.53
CA PHE A 29 15.95 -6.59 -3.86
C PHE A 29 16.39 -5.22 -3.31
N GLU A 30 16.05 -4.15 -4.02
CA GLU A 30 16.27 -2.77 -3.57
C GLU A 30 15.00 -2.16 -2.93
N PRO A 31 14.86 -2.12 -1.58
CA PRO A 31 13.66 -1.59 -0.92
C PRO A 31 13.38 -0.12 -1.28
N LYS A 32 14.44 0.66 -1.56
CA LYS A 32 14.32 2.07 -1.97
C LYS A 32 13.57 2.24 -3.30
N ALA A 33 13.66 1.29 -4.22
CA ALA A 33 12.94 1.34 -5.49
C ALA A 33 11.42 1.29 -5.26
N TYR A 34 10.95 0.42 -4.37
CA TYR A 34 9.53 0.30 -4.00
C TYR A 34 8.99 1.57 -3.32
N PHE A 35 9.77 2.19 -2.42
CA PHE A 35 9.41 3.49 -1.84
C PHE A 35 9.37 4.60 -2.88
N TRP A 36 10.22 4.54 -3.89
CA TRP A 36 10.22 5.52 -4.97
C TRP A 36 9.05 5.31 -5.94
N GLY A 37 8.67 4.06 -6.21
CA GLY A 37 7.42 3.75 -6.91
C GLY A 37 6.18 4.20 -6.15
N ALA A 38 6.16 3.97 -4.84
CA ALA A 38 5.12 4.50 -3.95
C ALA A 38 5.05 6.03 -4.02
N TRP A 39 6.20 6.71 -3.98
CA TRP A 39 6.29 8.16 -4.11
C TRP A 39 5.76 8.66 -5.46
N HIS A 40 6.05 7.94 -6.56
CA HIS A 40 5.52 8.27 -7.87
C HIS A 40 3.97 8.16 -7.90
N LEU A 41 3.40 7.13 -7.28
CA LEU A 41 1.95 7.00 -7.12
C LEU A 41 1.36 8.13 -6.25
N ILE A 42 2.02 8.48 -5.15
CA ILE A 42 1.57 9.57 -4.26
C ILE A 42 1.58 10.92 -4.99
N LYS A 43 2.57 11.20 -5.85
CA LYS A 43 2.61 12.45 -6.63
C LYS A 43 1.42 12.63 -7.56
N GLN A 44 0.83 11.54 -8.03
CA GLN A 44 -0.33 11.60 -8.93
C GLN A 44 -1.58 12.10 -8.18
N ASP A 45 -1.70 11.77 -6.88
CA ASP A 45 -2.77 12.24 -6.00
C ASP A 45 -2.27 12.56 -4.58
N LEU A 46 -1.72 13.77 -4.41
CA LEU A 46 -1.27 14.29 -3.11
C LEU A 46 -2.40 14.40 -2.08
N PHE A 47 -3.67 14.39 -2.50
CA PHE A 47 -4.80 14.45 -1.58
C PHE A 47 -4.94 13.19 -0.72
N ILE A 48 -4.37 12.06 -1.15
CA ILE A 48 -4.26 10.83 -0.34
C ILE A 48 -3.61 11.14 1.02
N PHE A 49 -2.58 11.99 1.01
CA PHE A 49 -1.90 12.42 2.23
C PHE A 49 -2.77 13.35 3.09
N ALA A 50 -3.42 14.33 2.47
CA ALA A 50 -4.31 15.26 3.16
C ALA A 50 -5.47 14.54 3.87
N TRP A 51 -6.07 13.54 3.22
CA TRP A 51 -7.14 12.74 3.80
C TRP A 51 -6.67 11.88 4.97
N LYS A 52 -5.45 11.31 4.89
CA LYS A 52 -4.88 10.58 6.03
C LYS A 52 -4.68 11.50 7.24
N LEU A 53 -4.08 12.67 7.03
CA LEU A 53 -3.89 13.65 8.10
C LEU A 53 -5.22 14.16 8.66
N LEU A 54 -6.22 14.39 7.81
CA LEU A 54 -7.54 14.85 8.24
C LEU A 54 -8.25 13.78 9.07
N ALA A 55 -8.16 12.50 8.69
CA ALA A 55 -8.72 11.40 9.46
C ALA A 55 -8.01 11.22 10.80
N ASP A 56 -6.67 11.27 10.81
CA ASP A 56 -5.88 11.15 12.04
C ASP A 56 -6.13 12.36 12.97
N GLY A 57 -6.22 13.57 12.41
CA GLY A 57 -6.53 14.80 13.14
C GLY A 57 -7.94 14.77 13.71
N ALA A 58 -8.95 14.39 12.91
CA ALA A 58 -10.32 14.26 13.38
C ALA A 58 -10.45 13.21 14.49
N ARG A 59 -9.79 12.05 14.35
CA ARG A 59 -9.71 11.03 15.40
C ARG A 59 -9.09 11.57 16.68
N ALA A 60 -7.99 12.31 16.58
CA ALA A 60 -7.34 12.94 17.73
C ALA A 60 -8.26 13.96 18.41
N VAL A 61 -8.93 14.81 17.64
CA VAL A 61 -9.88 15.80 18.16
C VAL A 61 -11.05 15.13 18.88
N VAL A 62 -11.64 14.08 18.30
CA VAL A 62 -12.72 13.31 18.95
C VAL A 62 -12.23 12.72 20.26
N SER A 63 -11.04 12.10 20.27
CA SER A 63 -10.45 11.54 21.50
C SER A 63 -10.20 12.60 22.57
N ILE A 64 -9.63 13.75 22.19
CA ILE A 64 -9.35 14.86 23.13
C ILE A 64 -10.66 15.45 23.66
N ALA A 65 -11.65 15.67 22.80
CA ALA A 65 -12.95 16.19 23.21
C ALA A 65 -13.65 15.24 24.20
N THR A 66 -13.60 13.93 23.96
CA THR A 66 -14.15 12.94 24.88
C THR A 66 -13.41 12.92 26.22
N LEU A 67 -12.07 12.93 26.19
CA LEU A 67 -11.26 13.00 27.41
C LEU A 67 -11.49 14.30 28.18
N LEU A 68 -11.66 15.42 27.49
CA LEU A 68 -11.97 16.72 28.10
C LEU A 68 -13.37 16.71 28.72
N ALA A 69 -14.37 16.14 28.05
CA ALA A 69 -15.71 15.99 28.60
C ALA A 69 -15.70 15.14 29.88
N ILE A 70 -15.00 14.00 29.86
CA ILE A 70 -14.79 13.16 31.06
C ILE A 70 -14.04 13.97 32.13
N GLY A 71 -12.98 14.68 31.75
CA GLY A 71 -12.17 15.50 32.65
C GLY A 71 -12.95 16.64 33.31
N VAL A 72 -13.86 17.30 32.59
CA VAL A 72 -14.75 18.33 33.14
C VAL A 72 -15.71 17.73 34.16
N VAL A 73 -16.33 16.58 33.85
CA VAL A 73 -17.18 15.86 34.81
C VAL A 73 -16.38 15.48 36.05
N LEU A 74 -15.17 14.92 35.88
CA LEU A 74 -14.27 14.59 36.98
C LEU A 74 -13.88 15.81 37.81
N PHE A 75 -13.60 16.95 37.17
CA PHE A 75 -13.23 18.18 37.85
C PHE A 75 -14.40 18.75 38.67
N VAL A 76 -15.62 18.74 38.12
CA VAL A 76 -16.84 19.16 38.85
C VAL A 76 -17.10 18.23 40.03
N SER A 77 -16.99 16.91 39.85
CA SER A 77 -17.14 15.95 40.93
C SER A 77 -16.08 16.12 42.02
N LEU A 78 -14.81 16.36 41.64
CA LEU A 78 -13.71 16.59 42.58
C LEU A 78 -13.92 17.89 43.38
N THR A 79 -14.29 18.98 42.71
CA THR A 79 -14.54 20.27 43.39
C THR A 79 -15.74 20.19 44.34
N GLY A 80 -16.80 19.48 43.96
CA GLY A 80 -17.94 19.18 44.83
C GLY A 80 -17.56 18.34 46.06
N ALA A 81 -16.73 17.30 45.86
CA ALA A 81 -16.28 16.43 46.95
C ALA A 81 -15.31 17.13 47.91
N MET A 82 -14.43 18.00 47.39
CA MET A 82 -13.47 18.79 48.18
C MET A 82 -14.11 19.98 48.91
N ALA A 83 -15.30 20.43 48.49
CA ALA A 83 -16.08 21.46 49.20
C ALA A 83 -16.73 20.94 50.50
N THR A 84 -16.50 19.68 50.88
CA THR A 84 -17.09 19.09 52.08
C THR A 84 -16.41 19.59 53.37
N LYS A 85 -17.22 19.90 54.39
CA LYS A 85 -16.72 20.32 55.73
C LYS A 85 -15.96 19.21 56.48
N ALA A 86 -15.92 17.99 55.96
CA ALA A 86 -15.33 16.80 56.58
C ALA A 86 -13.81 16.67 56.36
N GLY A 87 -13.19 17.60 55.62
CA GLY A 87 -11.77 17.60 55.34
C GLY A 87 -11.39 16.93 54.02
N PRO A 88 -10.22 17.26 53.46
CA PRO A 88 -9.84 16.92 52.07
C PRO A 88 -9.65 15.41 51.84
N ILE A 89 -9.22 14.65 52.84
CA ILE A 89 -9.03 13.20 52.74
C ILE A 89 -10.38 12.48 52.58
N VAL A 90 -11.38 12.86 53.37
CA VAL A 90 -12.74 12.29 53.31
C VAL A 90 -13.45 12.70 52.01
N GLY A 91 -13.21 13.92 51.53
CA GLY A 91 -13.65 14.36 50.20
C GLY A 91 -13.04 13.53 49.08
N PHE A 92 -11.73 13.24 49.17
CA PHE A 92 -11.03 12.40 48.19
C PHE A 92 -11.51 10.95 48.18
N GLU A 93 -11.71 10.33 49.35
CA GLU A 93 -12.26 8.96 49.45
C GLU A 93 -13.66 8.85 48.84
N ARG A 94 -14.53 9.86 49.06
CA ARG A 94 -15.85 9.93 48.42
C ARG A 94 -15.76 10.07 46.91
N PHE A 95 -14.85 10.92 46.42
CA PHE A 95 -14.59 11.05 44.99
C PHE A 95 -14.13 9.73 44.36
N VAL A 96 -13.26 8.97 45.02
CA VAL A 96 -12.83 7.64 44.56
C VAL A 96 -13.98 6.62 44.59
N ALA A 97 -14.85 6.68 45.60
CA ALA A 97 -16.05 5.83 45.65
C ALA A 97 -17.04 6.18 44.53
N ASP A 98 -17.23 7.46 44.23
CA ASP A 98 -18.08 7.94 43.13
C ASP A 98 -17.53 7.52 41.76
N LEU A 99 -16.20 7.58 41.59
CA LEU A 99 -15.48 7.06 40.41
C LEU A 99 -15.68 5.55 40.20
N ALA A 100 -15.79 4.79 41.28
CA ALA A 100 -16.00 3.35 41.24
C ALA A 100 -17.47 2.94 41.04
N THR A 101 -18.40 3.91 40.98
CA THR A 101 -19.81 3.58 40.75
C THR A 101 -20.00 2.96 39.35
N PRO A 102 -20.81 1.89 39.23
CA PRO A 102 -21.07 1.25 37.95
C PRO A 102 -21.60 2.23 36.89
N GLN A 103 -22.40 3.21 37.30
CA GLN A 103 -22.97 4.22 36.41
C GLN A 103 -21.90 5.10 35.78
N PHE A 104 -20.93 5.58 36.57
CA PHE A 104 -19.82 6.38 36.05
C PHE A 104 -18.93 5.55 35.13
N VAL A 105 -18.57 4.33 35.55
CA VAL A 105 -17.70 3.44 34.77
C VAL A 105 -18.35 3.07 33.43
N ILE A 106 -19.64 2.69 33.42
CA ILE A 106 -20.38 2.36 32.20
C ILE A 106 -20.52 3.61 31.31
N GLY A 107 -20.84 4.77 31.88
CA GLY A 107 -20.96 6.01 31.12
C GLY A 107 -19.64 6.45 30.46
N ALA A 108 -18.55 6.45 31.22
CA ALA A 108 -17.21 6.79 30.72
C ALA A 108 -16.72 5.77 29.68
N ALA A 109 -16.89 4.47 29.96
CA ALA A 109 -16.54 3.41 29.02
C ALA A 109 -17.36 3.51 27.72
N GLY A 110 -18.66 3.79 27.81
CA GLY A 110 -19.53 3.99 26.65
C GLY A 110 -19.10 5.19 25.80
N LEU A 111 -18.79 6.33 26.42
CA LEU A 111 -18.28 7.50 25.71
C LEU A 111 -16.93 7.23 25.02
N LEU A 112 -16.01 6.58 25.71
CA LEU A 112 -14.73 6.17 25.13
C LEU A 112 -14.92 5.19 23.98
N PHE A 113 -15.86 4.25 24.10
CA PHE A 113 -16.20 3.30 23.05
C PHE A 113 -16.80 4.01 21.82
N CYS A 114 -17.72 4.95 22.00
CA CYS A 114 -18.26 5.75 20.90
C CYS A 114 -17.17 6.57 20.21
N ALA A 115 -16.33 7.25 20.98
CA ALA A 115 -15.20 8.03 20.44
C ALA A 115 -14.23 7.14 19.65
N TRP A 116 -13.95 5.95 20.18
CA TRP A 116 -13.13 4.95 19.51
C TRP A 116 -13.77 4.45 18.22
N LEU A 117 -15.07 4.18 18.20
CA LEU A 117 -15.81 3.71 17.02
C LEU A 117 -15.85 4.78 15.92
N ILE A 118 -16.06 6.05 16.31
CA ILE A 118 -15.96 7.19 15.38
C ILE A 118 -14.53 7.30 14.83
N GLY A 119 -13.51 7.21 15.69
CA GLY A 119 -12.11 7.25 15.26
C GLY A 119 -11.75 6.09 14.32
N LEU A 120 -12.27 4.89 14.60
CA LEU A 120 -12.07 3.70 13.77
C LEU A 120 -12.74 3.85 12.40
N THR A 121 -13.99 4.32 12.37
CA THR A 121 -14.71 4.52 11.10
C THR A 121 -14.06 5.58 10.22
N LEU A 122 -13.59 6.69 10.81
CA LEU A 122 -12.83 7.72 10.08
C LEU A 122 -11.52 7.18 9.49
N ASP A 123 -10.75 6.42 10.27
CA ASP A 123 -9.50 5.82 9.80
C ASP A 123 -9.75 4.78 8.71
N VAL A 124 -10.76 3.91 8.89
CA VAL A 124 -11.17 2.92 7.89
C VAL A 124 -11.60 3.61 6.60
N LEU A 125 -12.41 4.67 6.67
CA LEU A 125 -12.84 5.42 5.47
C LEU A 125 -11.64 5.98 4.70
N ALA A 126 -10.70 6.62 5.40
CA ALA A 126 -9.50 7.16 4.78
C ALA A 126 -8.66 6.04 4.13
N LEU A 127 -8.40 4.95 4.87
CA LEU A 127 -7.65 3.81 4.37
C LEU A 127 -8.31 3.12 3.18
N SER A 128 -9.64 3.05 3.15
CA SER A 128 -10.41 2.50 2.01
C SER A 128 -10.11 3.24 0.71
N GLY A 129 -10.10 4.57 0.79
CA GLY A 129 -9.72 5.43 -0.32
C GLY A 129 -8.24 5.28 -0.69
N ILE A 130 -7.34 5.34 0.30
CA ILE A 130 -5.87 5.24 0.12
C ILE A 130 -5.47 3.91 -0.52
N TRP A 131 -5.86 2.78 0.09
CA TRP A 131 -5.54 1.46 -0.42
C TRP A 131 -6.20 1.19 -1.78
N GLY A 132 -7.42 1.68 -1.99
CA GLY A 132 -8.09 1.61 -3.29
C GLY A 132 -7.34 2.38 -4.38
N THR A 133 -6.84 3.58 -4.09
CA THR A 133 -6.01 4.36 -5.02
C THR A 133 -4.69 3.69 -5.32
N PHE A 134 -4.00 3.14 -4.30
CA PHE A 134 -2.75 2.41 -4.51
C PHE A 134 -2.95 1.13 -5.30
N ALA A 135 -4.01 0.36 -5.04
CA ALA A 135 -4.33 -0.84 -5.79
C ALA A 135 -4.61 -0.56 -7.28
N GLN A 136 -5.21 0.58 -7.62
CA GLN A 136 -5.42 0.98 -9.01
C GLN A 136 -4.13 1.48 -9.66
N GLY A 137 -3.38 2.34 -8.94
CA GLY A 137 -2.12 2.90 -9.42
C GLY A 137 -1.04 1.84 -9.66
N ALA A 138 -0.89 0.90 -8.73
CA ALA A 138 0.06 -0.21 -8.87
C ALA A 138 -0.32 -1.20 -9.98
N ARG A 139 -1.55 -1.14 -10.52
CA ARG A 139 -1.97 -1.91 -11.71
C ARG A 139 -1.86 -1.12 -13.02
N GLY A 140 -1.20 0.03 -13.00
CA GLY A 140 -1.08 0.91 -14.16
C GLY A 140 -2.39 1.57 -14.60
N LYS A 141 -3.45 1.54 -13.79
CA LYS A 141 -4.73 2.20 -14.15
C LYS A 141 -4.63 3.71 -13.92
N PRO A 142 -5.24 4.54 -14.78
CA PRO A 142 -5.16 5.99 -14.65
C PRO A 142 -5.81 6.47 -13.35
N ILE A 143 -5.04 7.15 -12.50
CA ILE A 143 -5.53 7.75 -11.26
C ILE A 143 -6.16 9.11 -11.58
N ARG A 144 -7.50 9.22 -11.46
CA ARG A 144 -8.19 10.51 -11.55
C ARG A 144 -8.31 11.08 -10.14
N ARG A 145 -7.66 12.22 -9.90
CA ARG A 145 -7.65 12.94 -8.60
C ARG A 145 -9.06 13.02 -8.03
N PHE A 146 -9.21 12.72 -6.73
CA PHE A 146 -10.47 12.66 -5.99
C PHE A 146 -11.49 11.61 -6.45
N ARG A 147 -11.77 11.50 -7.75
CA ARG A 147 -12.79 10.57 -8.26
C ARG A 147 -12.43 9.13 -7.93
N THR A 148 -11.16 8.76 -8.11
CA THR A 148 -10.67 7.42 -7.78
C THR A 148 -10.72 7.17 -6.28
N PHE A 149 -10.37 8.16 -5.46
CA PHE A 149 -10.44 8.07 -4.00
C PHE A 149 -11.87 7.85 -3.49
N PHE A 150 -12.81 8.73 -3.86
CA PHE A 150 -14.20 8.65 -3.42
C PHE A 150 -14.94 7.42 -3.96
N ALA A 151 -14.65 6.99 -5.19
CA ALA A 151 -15.21 5.76 -5.72
C ALA A 151 -14.77 4.52 -4.92
N ASN A 152 -13.55 4.51 -4.39
CA ASN A 152 -13.05 3.42 -3.55
C ASN A 152 -13.44 3.58 -2.07
N LEU A 153 -13.73 4.80 -1.62
CA LEU A 153 -14.07 5.11 -0.23
C LEU A 153 -15.20 4.23 0.29
N THR A 154 -16.31 4.14 -0.46
CA THR A 154 -17.49 3.35 -0.06
C THR A 154 -17.40 1.90 -0.51
N THR A 155 -16.90 1.65 -1.72
CA THR A 155 -16.86 0.30 -2.30
C THR A 155 -15.88 -0.64 -1.59
N ARG A 156 -14.81 -0.10 -1.00
CA ARG A 156 -13.80 -0.87 -0.26
C ARG A 156 -13.95 -0.80 1.26
N PHE A 157 -14.82 0.06 1.77
CA PHE A 157 -15.10 0.21 3.19
C PHE A 157 -15.34 -1.11 3.93
N PRO A 158 -16.25 -2.02 3.50
CA PRO A 158 -16.54 -3.22 4.29
C PRO A 158 -15.33 -4.16 4.38
N ALA A 159 -14.51 -4.25 3.33
CA ALA A 159 -13.30 -5.07 3.33
C ALA A 159 -12.22 -4.50 4.26
N VAL A 160 -11.99 -3.18 4.21
CA VAL A 160 -11.02 -2.53 5.12
C VAL A 160 -11.50 -2.58 6.56
N LEU A 161 -12.81 -2.39 6.79
CA LEU A 161 -13.42 -2.49 8.12
C LEU A 161 -13.22 -3.89 8.71
N SER A 162 -13.53 -4.93 7.93
CA SER A 162 -13.40 -6.31 8.39
C SER A 162 -11.94 -6.65 8.71
N LEU A 163 -10.99 -6.25 7.85
CA LEU A 163 -9.56 -6.42 8.14
C LEU A 163 -9.12 -5.67 9.41
N ARG A 164 -9.60 -4.44 9.62
CA ARG A 164 -9.26 -3.67 10.83
C ARG A 164 -9.84 -4.27 12.10
N ILE A 165 -11.10 -4.74 12.07
CA ILE A 165 -11.70 -5.46 13.19
C ILE A 165 -10.92 -6.74 13.50
N THR A 166 -10.57 -7.53 12.48
CA THR A 166 -9.77 -8.74 12.67
C THR A 166 -8.36 -8.43 13.16
N THR A 167 -7.75 -7.34 12.70
CA THR A 167 -6.44 -6.88 13.20
C THR A 167 -6.52 -6.52 14.68
N LEU A 168 -7.58 -5.80 15.09
CA LEU A 168 -7.82 -5.45 16.49
C LEU A 168 -8.08 -6.68 17.35
N ALA A 169 -8.88 -7.63 16.86
CA ALA A 169 -9.13 -8.88 17.55
C ALA A 169 -7.83 -9.68 17.73
N ALA A 170 -7.02 -9.80 16.67
CA ALA A 170 -5.73 -10.48 16.72
C ALA A 170 -4.76 -9.79 17.68
N GLN A 171 -4.64 -8.46 17.63
CA GLN A 171 -3.82 -7.69 18.58
C GLN A 171 -4.33 -7.80 20.01
N GLY A 172 -5.64 -7.85 20.21
CA GLY A 172 -6.26 -8.08 21.51
C GLY A 172 -5.91 -9.46 22.07
N ILE A 173 -6.00 -10.51 21.26
CA ILE A 173 -5.60 -11.87 21.64
C ILE A 173 -4.11 -11.92 22.00
N VAL A 174 -3.24 -11.33 21.17
CA VAL A 174 -1.80 -11.27 21.44
C VAL A 174 -1.51 -10.47 22.71
N GLY A 175 -2.23 -9.37 22.94
CA GLY A 175 -2.14 -8.56 24.16
C GLY A 175 -2.55 -9.34 25.41
N LEU A 176 -3.63 -10.12 25.34
CA LEU A 176 -4.08 -11.00 26.41
C LEU A 176 -3.07 -12.11 26.70
N LEU A 177 -2.49 -12.72 25.66
CA LEU A 177 -1.40 -13.69 25.81
C LEU A 177 -0.17 -13.04 26.47
N GLY A 178 0.19 -11.82 26.05
CA GLY A 178 1.27 -11.04 26.65
C GLY A 178 1.02 -10.71 28.11
N LEU A 179 -0.22 -10.36 28.46
CA LEU A 179 -0.63 -10.12 29.84
C LEU A 179 -0.55 -11.40 30.68
N MET A 180 -1.00 -12.54 30.15
CA MET A 180 -0.86 -13.84 30.83
C MET A 180 0.60 -14.19 31.08
N VAL A 181 1.47 -13.97 30.10
CA VAL A 181 2.92 -14.14 30.23
C VAL A 181 3.49 -13.22 31.31
N LEU A 182 3.12 -11.94 31.31
CA LEU A 182 3.53 -10.97 32.33
C LEU A 182 3.09 -11.38 33.74
N VAL A 183 1.83 -11.80 33.91
CA VAL A 183 1.30 -12.27 35.20
C VAL A 183 2.04 -13.54 35.66
N GLY A 184 2.34 -14.46 34.73
CA GLY A 184 3.12 -15.66 35.02
C GLY A 184 4.55 -15.34 35.49
N ILE A 185 5.25 -14.44 34.79
CA ILE A 185 6.60 -13.99 35.17
C ILE A 185 6.57 -13.25 36.50
N TRP A 186 5.59 -12.38 36.70
CA TRP A 186 5.40 -11.64 37.95
C TRP A 186 5.23 -12.61 39.13
N GLY A 187 4.29 -13.56 39.03
CA GLY A 187 4.08 -14.58 40.06
C GLY A 187 5.29 -15.48 40.28
N ALA A 188 6.08 -15.78 39.25
CA ALA A 188 7.29 -16.58 39.37
C ALA A 188 8.47 -15.84 40.02
N THR A 189 8.49 -14.49 39.97
CA THR A 189 9.64 -13.67 40.41
C THR A 189 9.40 -12.83 41.68
N THR A 190 8.19 -12.85 42.23
CA THR A 190 7.79 -12.09 43.43
C THR A 190 7.29 -12.98 44.57
N GLY A 191 7.40 -12.50 45.82
CA GLY A 191 6.83 -13.12 47.02
C GLY A 191 7.32 -14.55 47.27
N ASP A 192 6.46 -15.52 46.94
CA ASP A 192 6.69 -16.97 47.12
C ASP A 192 7.01 -17.69 45.79
N GLY A 193 7.34 -16.93 44.73
CA GLY A 193 7.62 -17.46 43.41
C GLY A 193 8.86 -18.35 43.37
N THR A 194 8.87 -19.34 42.47
CA THR A 194 9.98 -20.30 42.29
C THR A 194 11.34 -19.65 42.00
N PHE A 195 11.35 -18.42 41.50
CA PHE A 195 12.56 -17.65 41.21
C PHE A 195 12.68 -16.38 42.06
N ALA A 196 11.90 -16.26 43.14
CA ALA A 196 11.88 -15.09 44.04
C ALA A 196 13.19 -14.89 44.82
N ASP A 197 14.05 -15.91 44.92
CA ASP A 197 15.41 -15.82 45.50
C ASP A 197 16.53 -15.87 44.46
N SER A 198 16.19 -15.96 43.17
CA SER A 198 17.18 -16.02 42.10
C SER A 198 17.96 -14.70 41.95
N SER A 199 19.14 -14.75 41.36
CA SER A 199 19.98 -13.57 41.13
C SER A 199 19.29 -12.56 40.19
N VAL A 200 19.65 -11.28 40.31
CA VAL A 200 19.08 -10.18 39.50
C VAL A 200 19.20 -10.46 37.99
N TRP A 201 20.31 -11.06 37.55
CA TRP A 201 20.53 -11.44 36.15
C TRP A 201 19.56 -12.52 35.68
N VAL A 202 19.29 -13.53 36.50
CA VAL A 202 18.33 -14.59 36.17
C VAL A 202 16.92 -14.02 36.06
N ARG A 203 16.51 -13.14 36.99
CA ARG A 203 15.21 -12.44 36.89
C ARG A 203 15.15 -11.55 35.66
N ALA A 204 16.19 -10.77 35.38
CA ALA A 204 16.26 -9.93 34.19
C ALA A 204 16.11 -10.76 32.91
N LEU A 205 16.77 -11.93 32.82
CA LEU A 205 16.63 -12.85 31.70
C LEU A 205 15.21 -13.43 31.59
N LEU A 206 14.60 -13.81 32.72
CA LEU A 206 13.22 -14.32 32.81
C LEU A 206 12.18 -13.27 32.40
N TRP A 207 12.46 -11.99 32.59
CA TRP A 207 11.64 -10.90 32.08
C TRP A 207 11.92 -10.62 30.60
N ALA A 208 13.18 -10.42 30.23
CA ALA A 208 13.57 -9.95 28.90
C ALA A 208 13.25 -10.97 27.79
N THR A 209 13.52 -12.25 28.02
CA THR A 209 13.38 -13.29 26.98
C THR A 209 11.94 -13.47 26.50
N PRO A 210 10.96 -13.79 27.38
CA PRO A 210 9.57 -13.94 26.94
C PRO A 210 8.98 -12.63 26.44
N LEU A 211 9.34 -11.47 27.01
CA LEU A 211 8.88 -10.18 26.49
C LEU A 211 9.40 -9.89 25.09
N THR A 212 10.66 -10.24 24.80
CA THR A 212 11.23 -10.07 23.46
C THR A 212 10.56 -11.01 22.45
N ILE A 213 10.32 -12.27 22.84
CA ILE A 213 9.58 -13.24 22.00
C ILE A 213 8.16 -12.74 21.74
N MET A 214 7.45 -12.30 22.78
CA MET A 214 6.09 -11.78 22.65
C MET A 214 6.02 -10.51 21.81
N ALA A 215 6.99 -9.60 21.95
CA ALA A 215 7.09 -8.41 21.12
C ALA A 215 7.35 -8.76 19.65
N GLY A 216 8.26 -9.70 19.38
CA GLY A 216 8.53 -10.21 18.04
C GLY A 216 7.30 -10.87 17.42
N PHE A 217 6.59 -11.69 18.18
CA PHE A 217 5.34 -12.32 17.73
C PHE A 217 4.25 -11.29 17.44
N ALA A 218 4.06 -10.30 18.32
CA ALA A 218 3.10 -9.22 18.10
C ALA A 218 3.42 -8.40 16.85
N ALA A 219 4.70 -8.11 16.62
CA ALA A 219 5.17 -7.42 15.43
C ALA A 219 4.90 -8.25 14.17
N LEU A 220 5.15 -9.56 14.21
CA LEU A 220 4.90 -10.47 13.08
C LEU A 220 3.41 -10.54 12.74
N VAL A 221 2.54 -10.72 13.74
CA VAL A 221 1.07 -10.74 13.54
C VAL A 221 0.59 -9.42 12.95
N ARG A 222 1.09 -8.29 13.47
CA ARG A 222 0.74 -6.97 12.93
C ARG A 222 1.21 -6.81 11.49
N LEU A 223 2.45 -7.21 11.17
CA LEU A 223 2.99 -7.14 9.82
C LEU A 223 2.16 -7.97 8.84
N THR A 224 1.81 -9.21 9.21
CA THR A 224 0.94 -10.08 8.39
C THR A 224 -0.41 -9.44 8.10
N MET A 225 -1.04 -8.83 9.11
CA MET A 225 -2.32 -8.13 8.92
C MET A 225 -2.20 -6.88 8.04
N GLU A 226 -1.08 -6.15 8.13
CA GLU A 226 -0.81 -5.00 7.26
C GLU A 226 -0.54 -5.44 5.82
N VAL A 227 0.17 -6.55 5.62
CA VAL A 227 0.41 -7.14 4.29
C VAL A 227 -0.88 -7.67 3.67
N ALA A 228 -1.80 -8.22 4.46
CA ALA A 228 -3.10 -8.71 4.00
C ALA A 228 -3.99 -7.67 3.32
N ALA A 229 -3.71 -6.37 3.52
CA ALA A 229 -4.40 -5.29 2.81
C ALA A 229 -4.24 -5.40 1.28
N ALA A 230 -3.06 -5.80 0.80
CA ALA A 230 -2.79 -5.91 -0.64
C ALA A 230 -3.62 -7.01 -1.34
N PRO A 231 -3.57 -8.30 -0.94
CA PRO A 231 -4.41 -9.35 -1.53
C PRO A 231 -5.92 -9.04 -1.42
N LEU A 232 -6.35 -8.50 -0.28
CA LEU A 232 -7.75 -8.18 -0.04
C LEU A 232 -8.29 -7.14 -1.03
N ILE A 233 -7.52 -6.07 -1.28
CA ILE A 233 -8.00 -4.95 -2.10
C ILE A 233 -7.69 -5.16 -3.58
N MET A 234 -6.49 -5.63 -3.91
CA MET A 234 -6.10 -5.89 -5.29
C MET A 234 -6.94 -7.06 -5.83
N GLU A 235 -6.82 -8.23 -5.25
CA GLU A 235 -7.40 -9.45 -5.82
C GLU A 235 -8.85 -9.71 -5.41
N ARG A 236 -9.40 -8.90 -4.49
CA ARG A 236 -10.77 -9.08 -3.95
C ARG A 236 -10.98 -10.46 -3.31
N ARG A 237 -9.92 -11.05 -2.76
CA ARG A 237 -9.99 -12.32 -2.03
C ARG A 237 -10.89 -12.20 -0.80
N ALA A 238 -11.43 -13.33 -0.34
CA ALA A 238 -12.08 -13.38 0.96
C ALA A 238 -11.07 -13.05 2.08
N LEU A 239 -11.55 -12.53 3.21
CA LEU A 239 -10.68 -12.04 4.29
C LEU A 239 -9.73 -13.12 4.81
N GLY A 240 -10.23 -14.35 5.00
CA GLY A 240 -9.40 -15.49 5.45
C GLY A 240 -8.29 -15.82 4.46
N ASP A 241 -8.61 -15.92 3.17
CA ASP A 241 -7.64 -16.20 2.11
C ASP A 241 -6.61 -15.08 1.98
N ALA A 242 -7.01 -13.82 2.12
CA ALA A 242 -6.10 -12.68 2.10
C ALA A 242 -5.09 -12.72 3.25
N ILE A 243 -5.53 -13.09 4.46
CA ILE A 243 -4.65 -13.26 5.62
C ILE A 243 -3.71 -14.45 5.42
N ALA A 244 -4.21 -15.58 4.93
CA ALA A 244 -3.40 -16.76 4.65
C ALA A 244 -2.32 -16.47 3.60
N THR A 245 -2.70 -15.81 2.50
CA THR A 245 -1.77 -15.38 1.44
C THR A 245 -0.70 -14.42 1.99
N ALA A 246 -1.09 -13.50 2.86
CA ALA A 246 -0.14 -12.59 3.50
C ALA A 246 0.80 -13.31 4.47
N ALA A 247 0.30 -14.29 5.23
CA ALA A 247 1.14 -15.09 6.12
C ALA A 247 2.16 -15.90 5.32
N GLU A 248 1.74 -16.51 4.21
CA GLU A 248 2.63 -17.22 3.28
C GLU A 248 3.68 -16.29 2.68
N LEU A 249 3.29 -15.08 2.23
CA LEU A 249 4.23 -14.10 1.69
C LEU A 249 5.23 -13.61 2.74
N VAL A 250 4.77 -13.26 3.95
CA VAL A 250 5.65 -12.79 5.04
C VAL A 250 6.60 -13.88 5.48
N THR A 251 6.20 -15.15 5.45
CA THR A 251 7.07 -16.27 5.83
C THR A 251 8.05 -16.65 4.74
N ARG A 252 7.63 -16.70 3.47
CA ARG A 252 8.50 -17.02 2.33
C ARG A 252 9.48 -15.90 1.99
N ARG A 253 9.03 -14.64 2.04
CA ARG A 253 9.81 -13.45 1.68
C ARG A 253 10.13 -12.57 2.89
N PHE A 254 10.33 -13.20 4.05
CA PHE A 254 10.54 -12.50 5.32
C PHE A 254 11.62 -11.42 5.23
N ALA A 255 12.79 -11.74 4.66
CA ALA A 255 13.91 -10.81 4.55
C ALA A 255 13.54 -9.54 3.76
N GLN A 256 12.82 -9.67 2.66
CA GLN A 256 12.45 -8.57 1.78
C GLN A 256 11.39 -7.66 2.44
N VAL A 257 10.33 -8.25 3.00
CA VAL A 257 9.30 -7.52 3.73
C VAL A 257 9.89 -6.85 4.98
N TYR A 258 10.80 -7.53 5.68
CA TYR A 258 11.49 -6.97 6.84
C TYR A 258 12.41 -5.79 6.45
N ARG A 259 13.13 -5.88 5.32
CA ARG A 259 13.94 -4.77 4.78
C ARG A 259 13.08 -3.53 4.46
N LEU A 260 11.86 -3.71 3.92
CA LEU A 260 10.90 -2.60 3.74
C LEU A 260 10.55 -1.92 5.07
N VAL A 261 10.29 -2.71 6.12
CA VAL A 261 10.00 -2.19 7.47
C VAL A 261 11.19 -1.44 8.06
N ILE A 262 12.42 -1.98 7.92
CA ILE A 262 13.63 -1.30 8.41
C ILE A 262 13.81 0.05 7.73
N VAL A 263 13.59 0.15 6.41
CA VAL A 263 13.68 1.43 5.70
C VAL A 263 12.64 2.42 6.21
N ALA A 264 11.39 1.99 6.43
CA ALA A 264 10.36 2.84 7.03
C ALA A 264 10.74 3.32 8.44
N ALA A 265 11.25 2.40 9.28
CA ALA A 265 11.72 2.72 10.63
C ALA A 265 12.91 3.70 10.60
N GLY A 266 13.85 3.50 9.68
CA GLY A 266 14.98 4.41 9.46
C GLY A 266 14.54 5.82 9.05
N LEU A 267 13.52 5.93 8.20
CA LEU A 267 12.92 7.22 7.83
C LEU A 267 12.21 7.89 9.02
N LEU A 268 11.59 7.10 9.91
CA LEU A 268 10.90 7.60 11.11
C LEU A 268 11.87 8.07 12.20
N LEU A 269 13.10 7.55 12.24
CA LEU A 269 14.11 8.00 13.20
C LEU A 269 14.44 9.49 13.05
N VAL A 270 14.44 10.04 11.83
CA VAL A 270 14.79 11.45 11.58
C VAL A 270 13.83 12.43 12.29
N PRO A 271 12.51 12.40 12.05
CA PRO A 271 11.59 13.28 12.77
C PRO A 271 11.52 12.96 14.26
N LEU A 272 11.74 11.69 14.65
CA LEU A 272 11.80 11.31 16.05
C LEU A 272 12.99 11.95 16.77
N PHE A 273 14.20 11.91 16.19
CA PHE A 273 15.38 12.58 16.73
C PHE A 273 15.21 14.09 16.76
N PHE A 274 14.59 14.69 15.75
CA PHE A 274 14.26 16.11 15.76
C PHE A 274 13.35 16.46 16.94
N TYR A 275 12.26 15.71 17.13
CA TYR A 275 11.34 15.91 18.25
C TYR A 275 12.01 15.71 19.61
N TRP A 276 12.85 14.68 19.76
CA TRP A 276 13.67 14.48 20.96
C TRP A 276 14.62 15.64 21.21
N GLY A 277 15.25 16.19 20.16
CA GLY A 277 16.08 17.39 20.26
C GLY A 277 15.29 18.60 20.80
N VAL A 278 14.05 18.79 20.34
CA VAL A 278 13.15 19.83 20.86
C VAL A 278 12.84 19.61 22.34
N LEU A 279 12.55 18.37 22.76
CA LEU A 279 12.31 18.05 24.17
C LEU A 279 13.54 18.26 25.05
N ILE A 280 14.73 17.90 24.57
CA ILE A 280 15.99 18.14 25.27
C ILE A 280 16.23 19.64 25.41
N PHE A 281 16.06 20.41 24.33
CA PHE A 281 16.18 21.87 24.37
C PHE A 281 15.21 22.49 25.38
N GLN A 282 13.94 22.06 25.37
CA GLN A 282 12.94 22.53 26.32
C GLN A 282 13.35 22.24 27.77
N ASN A 283 13.84 21.03 28.04
CA ASN A 283 14.33 20.64 29.37
C ASN A 283 15.55 21.46 29.82
N LEU A 284 16.47 21.80 28.91
CA LEU A 284 17.63 22.65 29.22
C LEU A 284 17.23 24.10 29.53
N THR A 285 16.10 24.56 29.00
CA THR A 285 15.59 25.92 29.20
C THR A 285 14.55 26.04 30.33
N LEU A 286 14.31 24.97 31.11
CA LEU A 286 13.30 24.97 32.18
C LEU A 286 13.49 26.08 33.23
N ASP A 287 14.74 26.46 33.49
CA ASP A 287 15.08 27.50 34.46
C ASP A 287 14.88 28.94 33.93
N MET A 288 14.51 29.09 32.64
CA MET A 288 14.30 30.38 31.99
C MET A 288 12.81 30.57 31.65
N PRO A 289 11.99 31.09 32.58
CA PRO A 289 10.54 31.24 32.38
C PRO A 289 10.18 32.17 31.20
N GLU A 290 11.07 33.08 30.81
CA GLU A 290 10.90 33.95 29.63
C GLU A 290 10.88 33.17 28.31
N LEU A 291 11.52 32.00 28.26
CA LEU A 291 11.56 31.13 27.09
C LEU A 291 10.43 30.09 27.07
N ALA A 292 9.64 29.99 28.14
CA ALA A 292 8.50 29.05 28.22
C ALA A 292 7.50 29.16 27.05
N PRO A 293 7.04 30.35 26.60
CA PRO A 293 6.12 30.43 25.48
C PRO A 293 6.78 30.02 24.14
N LEU A 294 8.04 30.39 23.94
CA LEU A 294 8.80 30.07 22.73
C LEU A 294 9.10 28.57 22.64
N THR A 295 9.52 27.95 23.74
CA THR A 295 9.77 26.51 23.83
C THR A 295 8.48 25.70 23.73
N GLY A 296 7.36 26.22 24.26
CA GLY A 296 6.02 25.66 24.06
C GLY A 296 5.59 25.68 22.59
N MET A 297 5.81 26.79 21.87
CA MET A 297 5.57 26.86 20.43
C MET A 297 6.47 25.90 19.65
N LEU A 298 7.76 25.83 20.01
CA LEU A 298 8.71 24.92 19.37
C LEU A 298 8.30 23.46 19.56
N ARG A 299 7.82 23.09 20.75
CA ARG A 299 7.25 21.76 21.02
C ARG A 299 6.04 21.49 20.15
N LEU A 300 5.11 22.44 20.05
CA LEU A 300 3.93 22.28 19.20
C LEU A 300 4.32 22.09 17.73
N VAL A 301 5.28 22.88 17.23
CA VAL A 301 5.84 22.68 15.88
C VAL A 301 6.48 21.30 15.75
N GLY A 302 7.26 20.86 16.75
CA GLY A 302 7.85 19.53 16.78
C GLY A 302 6.82 18.41 16.73
N GLU A 303 5.73 18.51 17.52
CA GLU A 303 4.62 17.56 17.53
C GLU A 303 3.90 17.54 16.18
N VAL A 304 3.64 18.71 15.57
CA VAL A 304 3.02 18.81 14.24
C VAL A 304 3.92 18.19 13.17
N VAL A 305 5.21 18.50 13.18
CA VAL A 305 6.18 17.93 12.23
C VAL A 305 6.25 16.41 12.39
N LEU A 306 6.35 15.90 13.62
CA LEU A 306 6.37 14.47 13.90
C LEU A 306 5.07 13.80 13.42
N PHE A 307 3.92 14.40 13.69
CA PHE A 307 2.61 13.91 13.25
C PHE A 307 2.49 13.84 11.72
N VAL A 308 2.83 14.94 11.04
CA VAL A 308 2.77 15.05 9.57
C VAL A 308 3.75 14.07 8.90
N THR A 309 4.98 14.00 9.40
CA THR A 309 6.01 13.09 8.85
C THR A 309 5.68 11.62 9.09
N THR A 310 5.16 11.26 10.27
CA THR A 310 4.73 9.88 10.56
C THR A 310 3.60 9.46 9.64
N GLY A 311 2.62 10.35 9.40
CA GLY A 311 1.56 10.09 8.43
C GLY A 311 2.10 9.89 7.01
N ALA A 312 3.09 10.69 6.59
CA ALA A 312 3.66 10.62 5.25
C ALA A 312 4.42 9.32 5.04
N ILE A 313 5.22 8.92 6.04
CA ILE A 313 5.97 7.66 6.04
C ILE A 313 5.00 6.47 6.03
N ALA A 314 3.91 6.52 6.81
CA ALA A 314 2.90 5.46 6.82
C ALA A 314 2.23 5.29 5.45
N VAL A 315 1.84 6.39 4.80
CA VAL A 315 1.26 6.36 3.44
C VAL A 315 2.26 5.83 2.42
N ALA A 316 3.52 6.26 2.50
CA ALA A 316 4.59 5.77 1.63
C ALA A 316 4.88 4.28 1.84
N PHE A 317 4.87 3.81 3.09
CA PHE A 317 5.02 2.40 3.43
C PHE A 317 3.87 1.55 2.85
N TYR A 318 2.62 2.00 3.00
CA TYR A 318 1.48 1.32 2.38
C TYR A 318 1.61 1.27 0.86
N GLY A 319 1.99 2.37 0.22
CA GLY A 319 2.24 2.38 -1.23
C GLY A 319 3.34 1.39 -1.62
N ALA A 320 4.44 1.34 -0.87
CA ALA A 320 5.57 0.44 -1.14
C ALA A 320 5.15 -1.04 -1.01
N LEU A 321 4.33 -1.36 -0.01
CA LEU A 321 3.80 -2.71 0.19
C LEU A 321 2.89 -3.13 -0.97
N PHE A 322 2.02 -2.25 -1.45
CA PHE A 322 1.14 -2.53 -2.59
C PHE A 322 1.93 -2.70 -3.91
N VAL A 323 2.97 -1.89 -4.13
CA VAL A 323 3.86 -2.04 -5.29
C VAL A 323 4.66 -3.34 -5.21
N TYR A 324 5.23 -3.65 -4.03
CA TYR A 324 5.96 -4.91 -3.81
C TYR A 324 5.08 -6.13 -4.08
N TYR A 325 3.87 -6.14 -3.53
CA TYR A 325 2.91 -7.22 -3.76
C TYR A 325 2.52 -7.36 -5.24
N ALA A 326 2.39 -6.24 -5.97
CA ALA A 326 2.07 -6.26 -7.39
C ALA A 326 3.20 -6.86 -8.24
N VAL A 327 4.45 -6.56 -7.91
CA VAL A 327 5.63 -7.14 -8.59
C VAL A 327 5.73 -8.63 -8.27
N GLU A 328 5.64 -9.02 -6.99
CA GLU A 328 5.81 -10.42 -6.57
C GLU A 328 4.72 -11.34 -7.17
N MET A 329 3.50 -10.83 -7.34
CA MET A 329 2.41 -11.58 -7.98
C MET A 329 2.39 -11.48 -9.50
N GLY A 330 3.42 -10.87 -10.13
CA GLY A 330 3.48 -10.70 -11.59
C GLY A 330 2.36 -9.85 -12.18
N MET A 331 1.72 -8.99 -11.38
CA MET A 331 0.70 -8.05 -11.86
C MET A 331 1.32 -6.88 -12.63
N ILE A 332 2.60 -6.60 -12.38
CA ILE A 332 3.40 -5.60 -13.09
C ILE A 332 4.82 -6.14 -13.30
N ASP A 333 5.36 -5.93 -14.49
CA ASP A 333 6.72 -6.37 -14.84
C ASP A 333 7.80 -5.39 -14.35
N GLU A 334 7.42 -4.12 -14.09
CA GLU A 334 8.35 -3.06 -13.69
C GLU A 334 7.77 -2.14 -12.62
N ILE A 335 8.63 -1.65 -11.72
CA ILE A 335 8.26 -0.74 -10.64
C ILE A 335 7.84 0.62 -11.22
N PRO A 336 6.71 1.21 -10.80
CA PRO A 336 6.24 2.49 -11.29
C PRO A 336 7.30 3.59 -11.18
N GLY A 337 7.54 4.30 -12.28
CA GLY A 337 8.54 5.37 -12.38
C GLY A 337 9.94 4.90 -12.74
N GLU A 338 10.30 3.62 -12.58
CA GLU A 338 11.69 3.16 -12.75
C GLU A 338 12.22 3.40 -14.17
N LYS A 339 11.34 3.33 -15.18
CA LYS A 339 11.59 3.81 -16.55
C LYS A 339 12.01 5.28 -16.59
N GLU A 340 11.26 6.18 -15.96
CA GLU A 340 11.57 7.61 -15.92
C GLU A 340 12.93 7.87 -15.25
N LYS A 341 13.33 7.07 -14.26
CA LYS A 341 14.65 7.17 -13.63
C LYS A 341 15.75 6.62 -14.53
N LYS A 342 15.54 5.45 -15.17
CA LYS A 342 16.48 4.85 -16.11
C LYS A 342 16.68 5.76 -17.33
N ASP A 343 15.60 6.36 -17.85
CA ASP A 343 15.62 7.30 -18.97
C ASP A 343 16.33 8.61 -18.59
N LYS A 344 16.08 9.14 -17.37
CA LYS A 344 16.79 10.33 -16.86
C LYS A 344 18.25 10.07 -16.50
N ALA A 345 18.58 8.85 -16.08
CA ALA A 345 19.95 8.43 -15.81
C ALA A 345 20.72 8.12 -17.10
N ALA A 346 20.05 7.60 -18.12
CA ALA A 346 20.60 7.37 -19.45
C ALA A 346 20.79 8.67 -20.25
N ASN A 347 19.96 9.70 -19.99
CA ASN A 347 20.08 11.02 -20.61
C ASN A 347 20.13 12.16 -19.56
N PRO A 348 21.29 12.37 -18.89
CA PRO A 348 21.47 13.46 -17.93
C PRO A 348 21.39 14.87 -18.56
N SER A 349 21.45 14.96 -19.89
CA SER A 349 21.33 16.21 -20.67
C SER A 349 19.92 16.83 -20.67
N PHE A 350 18.88 16.10 -20.24
CA PHE A 350 17.52 16.64 -20.14
C PHE A 350 17.26 17.45 -18.86
N ALA A 351 18.06 17.24 -17.80
CA ALA A 351 17.87 17.91 -16.51
C ALA A 351 18.45 19.34 -16.45
N ALA A 352 19.25 19.75 -17.44
CA ALA A 352 19.86 21.08 -17.53
C ALA A 352 19.03 22.12 -18.31
N ARG A 353 17.88 21.74 -18.87
CA ARG A 353 16.97 22.69 -19.54
C ARG A 353 16.06 23.33 -18.49
N GLY A 354 16.43 24.54 -18.06
CA GLY A 354 15.59 25.38 -17.20
C GLY A 354 14.23 25.74 -17.81
N PRO A 355 13.33 26.40 -17.05
CA PRO A 355 11.95 26.72 -17.45
C PRO A 355 11.86 27.87 -18.47
N GLY A 356 12.62 27.75 -19.55
CA GLY A 356 12.72 28.72 -20.65
C GLY A 356 13.62 28.25 -21.79
N ALA A 357 14.11 27.01 -21.77
CA ALA A 357 14.83 26.46 -22.90
C ALA A 357 13.83 26.10 -23.99
N GLU A 358 13.91 26.84 -25.10
CA GLU A 358 13.15 26.60 -26.33
C GLU A 358 13.12 25.11 -26.65
N GLN A 359 11.90 24.58 -26.77
CA GLN A 359 11.67 23.27 -27.36
C GLN A 359 12.32 23.27 -28.74
N PRO A 360 13.24 22.33 -29.06
CA PRO A 360 13.42 21.98 -30.47
C PRO A 360 12.05 21.46 -30.92
N CYS A 361 11.46 22.11 -31.92
CA CYS A 361 10.16 21.77 -32.47
C CYS A 361 10.18 20.32 -33.01
N GLY A 362 9.81 19.36 -32.16
CA GLY A 362 9.39 18.04 -32.60
C GLY A 362 8.04 18.15 -33.34
N PRO A 363 7.75 17.24 -34.27
CA PRO A 363 6.57 17.35 -35.12
C PRO A 363 5.31 17.25 -34.27
N ARG A 364 4.40 18.21 -34.45
CA ARG A 364 3.06 18.23 -33.87
C ARG A 364 2.31 16.95 -34.27
N SER A 365 2.21 15.98 -33.36
CA SER A 365 1.25 14.89 -33.45
C SER A 365 -0.16 15.40 -33.10
N GLY A 366 -0.74 16.16 -34.03
CA GLY A 366 -2.17 16.44 -34.09
C GLY A 366 -2.71 15.95 -35.44
N PRO A 367 -4.02 15.70 -35.58
CA PRO A 367 -4.58 15.29 -36.86
C PRO A 367 -4.30 16.37 -37.91
N VAL A 368 -3.53 16.01 -38.94
CA VAL A 368 -3.18 16.88 -40.07
C VAL A 368 -4.46 17.20 -40.83
N ARG A 369 -4.85 18.47 -40.89
CA ARG A 369 -5.90 18.94 -41.81
C ARG A 369 -5.25 19.12 -43.18
N PHE A 370 -5.69 18.31 -44.14
CA PHE A 370 -5.28 18.44 -45.54
C PHE A 370 -6.03 19.62 -46.18
N ASP A 371 -5.32 20.71 -46.46
CA ASP A 371 -5.80 21.75 -47.35
C ASP A 371 -5.21 21.57 -48.76
N LYS A 372 -5.94 22.08 -49.76
CA LYS A 372 -5.75 21.87 -51.21
C LYS A 372 -4.39 22.27 -51.81
N HIS A 373 -3.44 22.71 -50.98
CA HIS A 373 -2.12 23.20 -51.40
C HIS A 373 -0.94 22.47 -50.76
N THR A 374 -1.16 21.36 -50.06
CA THR A 374 -0.09 20.60 -49.41
C THR A 374 0.60 19.68 -50.43
N THR A 375 1.90 19.89 -50.69
CA THR A 375 2.71 19.06 -51.60
C THR A 375 3.46 17.96 -50.85
N ILE A 376 3.70 16.81 -51.50
CA ILE A 376 4.29 15.59 -50.92
C ILE A 376 5.68 15.82 -50.29
N GLU A 377 6.42 16.83 -50.75
CA GLU A 377 7.73 17.22 -50.21
C GLU A 377 7.67 17.77 -48.77
N GLU A 378 6.52 18.31 -48.33
CA GLU A 378 6.33 18.78 -46.94
C GLU A 378 6.02 17.65 -45.94
N LEU A 379 5.80 16.42 -46.43
CA LEU A 379 5.48 15.24 -45.61
C LEU A 379 6.69 14.33 -45.37
N LEU A 380 7.83 14.62 -45.98
CA LEU A 380 9.06 13.85 -45.78
C LEU A 380 9.92 14.49 -44.68
N PRO A 381 10.41 13.71 -43.70
CA PRO A 381 11.34 14.23 -42.70
C PRO A 381 12.63 14.70 -43.39
N VAL A 382 13.04 15.94 -43.08
CA VAL A 382 14.19 16.61 -43.71
C VAL A 382 15.54 16.01 -43.28
N GLU A 383 15.57 15.23 -42.19
CA GLU A 383 16.79 14.53 -41.75
C GLU A 383 16.45 13.15 -41.17
N TYR A 384 17.13 12.11 -41.66
CA TYR A 384 17.15 10.78 -41.05
C TYR A 384 18.25 10.74 -39.98
N PRO A 385 17.93 10.59 -38.68
CA PRO A 385 18.95 10.33 -37.68
C PRO A 385 19.26 8.83 -37.75
N ASN A 386 20.49 8.48 -38.17
CA ASN A 386 21.07 7.13 -38.30
C ASN A 386 21.05 6.52 -39.71
N ILE A 387 21.69 7.17 -40.67
CA ILE A 387 22.27 6.45 -41.83
C ILE A 387 23.76 6.33 -41.56
N MET A 388 24.20 5.19 -41.01
CA MET A 388 25.59 4.76 -41.12
C MET A 388 25.86 4.49 -42.60
N THR A 389 26.87 5.13 -43.17
CA THR A 389 27.33 4.83 -44.53
C THR A 389 27.91 3.42 -44.59
N VAL A 390 27.63 2.68 -45.67
CA VAL A 390 28.07 1.27 -45.84
C VAL A 390 29.58 1.11 -45.70
N ASP A 391 30.36 2.16 -46.00
CA ASP A 391 31.81 2.22 -45.85
C ASP A 391 32.28 2.17 -44.37
N GLU A 392 31.41 2.51 -43.42
CA GLU A 392 31.68 2.47 -41.97
C GLU A 392 31.42 1.06 -41.38
N VAL A 393 30.73 0.18 -42.11
CA VAL A 393 30.42 -1.21 -41.72
C VAL A 393 31.44 -2.21 -42.25
N LEU A 394 32.15 -1.87 -43.33
CA LEU A 394 33.18 -2.70 -43.94
C LEU A 394 34.55 -2.02 -43.83
N GLY A 395 35.12 -2.07 -42.62
CA GLY A 395 36.45 -1.53 -42.36
C GLY A 395 37.48 -2.04 -43.38
N THR A 396 38.01 -1.14 -44.20
CA THR A 396 39.17 -1.37 -45.07
C THR A 396 40.15 -0.21 -44.92
N GLU A 397 41.35 -0.54 -44.44
CA GLU A 397 42.50 0.36 -44.41
C GLU A 397 43.01 0.66 -45.84
N PRO A 398 43.64 1.83 -46.06
CA PRO A 398 43.73 2.47 -47.36
C PRO A 398 44.85 1.92 -48.26
N SER A 399 44.58 1.99 -49.56
CA SER A 399 45.51 1.71 -50.66
C SER A 399 46.43 2.90 -50.93
N GLU A 400 47.74 2.65 -50.98
CA GLU A 400 48.73 3.43 -51.73
C GLU A 400 49.72 2.47 -52.40
N ALA A 401 49.73 2.45 -53.75
CA ALA A 401 50.92 2.45 -54.60
C ALA A 401 50.56 2.11 -56.06
N ASP A 402 51.08 2.93 -56.95
CA ASP A 402 50.94 2.95 -58.41
C ASP A 402 51.25 1.64 -59.14
N ALA A 403 50.48 1.33 -60.20
CA ALA A 403 50.97 0.96 -61.54
C ALA A 403 49.82 0.78 -62.55
N PRO A 404 49.92 1.29 -63.79
CA PRO A 404 48.96 1.04 -64.86
C PRO A 404 49.41 -0.15 -65.73
N LEU A 405 48.47 -0.91 -66.31
CA LEU A 405 48.53 -1.42 -67.70
C LEU A 405 47.30 -2.28 -68.10
N GLU A 406 46.78 -1.94 -69.29
CA GLU A 406 46.24 -2.81 -70.36
C GLU A 406 44.90 -3.59 -70.23
N ALA A 407 43.92 -3.08 -70.97
CA ALA A 407 43.07 -3.72 -72.01
C ALA A 407 42.91 -5.25 -72.04
N ASP A 408 41.65 -5.73 -72.06
CA ASP A 408 41.07 -6.43 -73.22
C ASP A 408 39.53 -6.60 -73.10
N LEU A 409 38.85 -6.57 -74.25
CA LEU A 409 37.40 -6.74 -74.48
C LEU A 409 37.00 -8.26 -74.53
N PRO A 410 35.86 -8.69 -75.10
CA PRO A 410 34.51 -8.77 -74.51
C PRO A 410 33.87 -10.19 -74.66
N GLY A 411 32.65 -10.37 -74.14
CA GLY A 411 31.63 -11.21 -74.81
C GLY A 411 31.17 -12.51 -74.13
N LEU A 412 29.87 -12.79 -74.38
CA LEU A 412 29.05 -14.03 -74.28
C LEU A 412 27.80 -13.79 -73.42
N GLU A 413 26.63 -13.49 -73.98
CA GLU A 413 25.67 -14.33 -74.74
C GLU A 413 24.81 -15.29 -73.90
N ASN A 414 23.59 -15.49 -74.42
CA ASN A 414 22.44 -16.32 -74.03
C ASN A 414 21.51 -15.73 -72.95
N ASP A 415 20.29 -15.25 -73.24
CA ASP A 415 19.18 -15.68 -74.13
C ASP A 415 18.30 -16.80 -73.54
N GLN A 416 16.99 -16.68 -73.83
CA GLN A 416 15.81 -17.47 -73.45
C GLN A 416 14.99 -17.01 -72.22
N THR A 417 13.64 -17.03 -72.19
CA THR A 417 12.50 -16.69 -73.09
C THR A 417 11.21 -17.17 -72.39
N SER A 418 10.06 -16.60 -72.78
CA SER A 418 8.65 -17.05 -72.58
C SER A 418 8.02 -16.86 -71.19
N GLU A 419 6.96 -16.05 -71.03
CA GLU A 419 5.53 -16.26 -71.43
C GLU A 419 4.83 -17.28 -70.50
N ALA A 420 3.60 -17.13 -70.01
CA ALA A 420 2.54 -16.14 -70.20
C ALA A 420 1.41 -16.37 -69.14
N ASP A 421 0.51 -15.38 -69.05
CA ASP A 421 -0.95 -15.45 -68.86
C ASP A 421 -1.61 -16.05 -67.58
N ALA A 422 -2.05 -15.15 -66.68
CA ALA A 422 -3.46 -14.72 -66.42
C ALA A 422 -4.58 -15.77 -66.07
N PRO A 423 -5.85 -15.36 -65.79
CA PRO A 423 -6.49 -15.26 -64.46
C PRO A 423 -7.80 -16.10 -64.34
N LEU A 424 -8.54 -16.00 -63.21
CA LEU A 424 -10.04 -16.12 -63.02
C LEU A 424 -10.35 -16.36 -61.51
N GLU A 425 -11.13 -15.52 -60.81
CA GLU A 425 -12.62 -15.46 -60.66
C GLU A 425 -13.29 -16.66 -59.93
N ALA A 426 -13.98 -16.33 -58.81
CA ALA A 426 -15.22 -16.91 -58.25
C ALA A 426 -15.41 -16.31 -56.82
N ASP A 427 -16.36 -15.45 -56.45
CA ASP A 427 -17.84 -15.40 -56.56
C ASP A 427 -18.60 -16.03 -55.35
N LEU A 428 -19.02 -15.16 -54.40
CA LEU A 428 -20.27 -15.11 -53.57
C LEU A 428 -20.72 -16.31 -52.69
N PRO A 429 -21.79 -16.23 -51.85
CA PRO A 429 -22.44 -15.12 -51.09
C PRO A 429 -22.88 -15.46 -49.62
N GLY A 430 -23.32 -14.44 -48.87
CA GLY A 430 -24.61 -14.42 -48.12
C GLY A 430 -24.74 -15.04 -46.72
N LEU A 431 -25.21 -14.24 -45.74
CA LEU A 431 -26.37 -14.59 -44.90
C LEU A 431 -26.85 -13.38 -44.07
N GLU A 432 -28.09 -13.02 -44.36
CA GLU A 432 -29.00 -12.10 -43.69
C GLU A 432 -29.80 -12.93 -42.66
N ASN A 433 -30.12 -12.37 -41.48
CA ASN A 433 -31.31 -12.78 -40.73
C ASN A 433 -31.69 -11.75 -39.65
N ASP A 434 -32.97 -11.36 -39.73
CA ASP A 434 -33.77 -10.54 -38.83
C ASP A 434 -34.21 -11.29 -37.54
N HIS A 435 -34.49 -10.51 -36.47
CA HIS A 435 -35.66 -10.57 -35.55
C HIS A 435 -35.34 -9.75 -34.28
N VAL A 436 -35.96 -8.58 -34.01
CA VAL A 436 -37.32 -8.29 -33.50
C VAL A 436 -37.67 -9.01 -32.18
N SER A 437 -37.76 -8.27 -31.07
CA SER A 437 -38.98 -8.17 -30.22
C SER A 437 -38.79 -7.26 -29.00
N ASP A 438 -39.61 -6.20 -28.95
CA ASP A 438 -40.11 -5.54 -27.75
C ASP A 438 -40.91 -6.51 -26.87
N VAL A 439 -40.79 -6.44 -25.54
CA VAL A 439 -41.90 -6.61 -24.57
C VAL A 439 -41.58 -5.81 -23.29
N ALA A 440 -42.55 -4.97 -22.90
CA ALA A 440 -42.64 -4.21 -21.67
C ALA A 440 -43.37 -4.98 -20.56
N ASP A 441 -43.25 -4.46 -19.32
CA ASP A 441 -44.19 -4.49 -18.19
C ASP A 441 -44.84 -5.82 -17.76
N ASP A 442 -44.59 -6.25 -16.52
CA ASP A 442 -45.55 -6.35 -15.41
C ASP A 442 -44.93 -7.21 -14.29
N GLU A 443 -44.84 -6.68 -13.07
CA GLU A 443 -45.43 -7.35 -11.91
C GLU A 443 -45.31 -6.48 -10.65
N ARG A 444 -46.48 -5.96 -10.31
CA ARG A 444 -46.91 -5.33 -9.07
C ARG A 444 -47.15 -6.43 -8.03
N PHE A 445 -46.59 -6.30 -6.84
CA PHE A 445 -47.02 -7.08 -5.67
C PHE A 445 -47.68 -6.16 -4.65
N ASP A 446 -49.00 -6.30 -4.55
CA ASP A 446 -49.88 -5.81 -3.50
C ASP A 446 -49.50 -6.48 -2.15
N ASP A 447 -49.40 -5.72 -1.07
CA ASP A 447 -50.49 -5.41 -0.13
C ASP A 447 -50.95 -6.63 0.71
N ILE A 448 -50.41 -6.75 1.93
CA ILE A 448 -51.06 -7.50 3.03
C ILE A 448 -51.05 -6.59 4.25
N SER A 449 -52.10 -5.79 4.35
CA SER A 449 -52.68 -5.32 5.60
C SER A 449 -53.44 -6.47 6.29
N GLY A 450 -53.30 -6.60 7.60
CA GLY A 450 -54.06 -7.54 8.41
C GLY A 450 -53.89 -7.22 9.89
N ASP A 451 -54.62 -6.21 10.34
CA ASP A 451 -54.99 -5.98 11.74
C ASP A 451 -55.68 -7.23 12.32
N ASP A 452 -55.36 -7.55 13.58
CA ASP A 452 -56.24 -8.10 14.62
C ASP A 452 -55.34 -8.44 15.84
N VAL A 453 -55.64 -8.25 17.12
CA VAL A 453 -56.73 -7.66 17.89
C VAL A 453 -56.13 -7.47 19.29
N PHE A 454 -56.45 -6.35 19.93
CA PHE A 454 -56.25 -6.11 21.36
C PHE A 454 -57.17 -7.03 22.16
N ASP A 455 -56.65 -7.80 23.13
CA ASP A 455 -57.44 -8.14 24.31
C ASP A 455 -56.56 -8.24 25.56
N SER A 456 -57.11 -7.71 26.64
CA SER A 456 -56.51 -7.44 27.93
C SER A 456 -57.22 -8.28 28.99
N THR A 457 -56.48 -8.94 29.89
CA THR A 457 -56.83 -9.25 31.29
C THR A 457 -55.68 -10.08 31.88
N GLU A 458 -55.06 -9.66 33.00
CA GLU A 458 -55.46 -10.02 34.38
C GLU A 458 -55.35 -11.56 34.57
N ASP A 459 -54.51 -12.14 35.42
CA ASP A 459 -54.54 -12.05 36.89
C ASP A 459 -53.40 -12.95 37.49
N LYS A 460 -52.93 -12.57 38.68
CA LYS A 460 -52.46 -13.34 39.86
C LYS A 460 -51.42 -14.50 39.83
N ASP A 461 -50.53 -14.38 40.84
CA ASP A 461 -49.99 -15.40 41.76
C ASP A 461 -49.23 -16.62 41.20
N THR A 462 -47.89 -16.60 41.31
CA THR A 462 -47.10 -17.50 42.20
C THR A 462 -45.63 -17.10 42.26
#